data_AF-A0A7J9PCQ1-F1
#
_entry.id   AF-A0A7J9PCQ1-F1
#
_cell.length_a   1.000
_cell.length_b   1.000
_cell.length_c   1.000
_cell.angle_alpha   90.00
_cell.angle_beta   90.00
_cell.angle_gamma   90.00
#
_symmetry.space_group_name_H-M   'P 1'
#
loop_
_entity.id
_entity.type
_entity.pdbx_description
1 polymer ?
#
loop_
_entity_poly.entity_id
_entity_poly.type
_entity_poly.pdbx_seq_one_letter_code
_entity_poly.pdbx_strand_id
1 'polypeptide(L)'
;MSEDTGLEFEKFKMYKYIAYAVVGSSILILAFIVYFIRSDLTTILSNSIINLLSFALAFFAIILSAMFYFESVKTSNKFYNEVNSFIRDMHEKIGRMEERFGKDLEYIGKIQSDMNGLLNDKTQKLIDTEQSETELKDKIEKTENDVEKEKLKQELETKEREKEDLRREVKRLNEINSELKNTRNKLVHGDCDVIYPTRRYIVKINLTQNSMKKFETIKTEMFYILRKISKKVSYSYETDDPTHMKFLISSSLTPIEMIDMINDYMGNSSLKNIINKSDIRLSDVSGQQHYF
;
A
#
# COMPACT_ATOMS: atom_id res chain seq x y z
N MET A 1 114.15 -28.33 -29.81
CA MET A 1 113.01 -28.57 -30.71
C MET A 1 111.95 -29.36 -29.95
N SER A 2 111.42 -28.77 -28.88
CA SER A 2 110.56 -29.45 -27.90
C SER A 2 109.67 -28.47 -27.11
N GLU A 3 109.59 -27.21 -27.54
CA GLU A 3 108.85 -26.14 -26.86
C GLU A 3 107.48 -25.85 -27.51
N ASP A 4 107.24 -26.37 -28.72
CA ASP A 4 106.08 -26.04 -29.54
C ASP A 4 104.85 -26.95 -29.25
N THR A 5 105.06 -28.12 -28.66
CA THR A 5 103.99 -29.09 -28.36
C THR A 5 103.20 -28.78 -27.09
N GLY A 6 103.76 -27.99 -26.17
CA GLY A 6 103.07 -27.56 -24.94
C GLY A 6 102.01 -26.49 -25.19
N LEU A 7 102.27 -25.59 -26.16
CA LEU A 7 101.39 -24.47 -26.48
C LEU A 7 100.09 -24.91 -27.19
N GLU A 8 100.18 -25.97 -28.02
CA GLU A 8 99.03 -26.57 -28.70
C GLU A 8 98.06 -27.27 -27.73
N PHE A 9 98.59 -27.92 -26.69
CA PHE A 9 97.79 -28.64 -25.70
C PHE A 9 97.01 -27.69 -24.76
N GLU A 10 97.62 -26.57 -24.38
CA GLU A 10 96.99 -25.51 -23.59
C GLU A 10 95.83 -24.85 -24.37
N LYS A 11 96.02 -24.58 -25.67
CA LYS A 11 94.95 -24.07 -26.54
C LYS A 11 93.78 -25.05 -26.64
N PHE A 12 94.04 -26.35 -26.77
CA PHE A 12 92.99 -27.36 -26.86
C PHE A 12 92.13 -27.46 -25.59
N LYS A 13 92.73 -27.29 -24.40
CA LYS A 13 91.97 -27.18 -23.14
C LYS A 13 91.12 -25.92 -23.13
N MET A 14 91.68 -24.77 -23.53
CA MET A 14 90.96 -23.50 -23.58
C MET A 14 89.73 -23.56 -24.49
N TYR A 15 89.85 -24.17 -25.68
CA TYR A 15 88.71 -24.34 -26.60
C TYR A 15 87.58 -25.21 -26.03
N LYS A 16 87.90 -26.24 -25.24
CA LYS A 16 86.89 -27.06 -24.55
C LYS A 16 86.13 -26.27 -23.48
N TYR A 17 86.82 -25.43 -22.71
CA TYR A 17 86.15 -24.58 -21.71
C TYR A 17 85.24 -23.54 -22.36
N ILE A 18 85.67 -22.92 -23.46
CA ILE A 18 84.83 -21.98 -24.21
C ILE A 18 83.60 -22.71 -24.79
N ALA A 19 83.78 -23.91 -25.35
CA ALA A 19 82.65 -24.70 -25.85
C ALA A 19 81.65 -25.06 -24.75
N TYR A 20 82.11 -25.47 -23.56
CA TYR A 20 81.22 -25.75 -22.43
C TYR A 20 80.51 -24.50 -21.91
N ALA A 21 81.18 -23.34 -21.89
CA ALA A 21 80.56 -22.08 -21.50
C ALA A 21 79.45 -21.65 -22.49
N VAL A 22 79.68 -21.81 -23.80
CA VAL A 22 78.69 -21.49 -24.83
C VAL A 22 77.49 -22.43 -24.74
N VAL A 23 77.72 -23.74 -24.61
CA VAL A 23 76.63 -24.72 -24.48
C VAL A 23 75.86 -24.52 -23.17
N GLY A 24 76.55 -24.27 -22.06
CA GLY A 24 75.92 -23.99 -20.76
C GLY A 24 75.07 -22.73 -20.77
N SER A 25 75.57 -21.63 -21.36
CA SER A 25 74.80 -20.39 -21.51
C SER A 25 73.57 -20.57 -22.39
N SER A 26 73.67 -21.39 -23.46
CA SER A 26 72.56 -21.67 -24.36
C SER A 26 71.44 -22.46 -23.68
N ILE A 27 71.79 -23.40 -22.79
CA ILE A 27 70.82 -24.17 -22.00
C ILE A 27 70.11 -23.29 -20.96
N LEU A 28 70.82 -22.37 -20.31
CA LEU A 28 70.23 -21.44 -19.34
C LEU A 28 69.26 -20.46 -20.00
N ILE A 29 69.61 -19.95 -21.18
CA ILE A 29 68.73 -19.07 -21.96
C ILE A 29 67.46 -19.82 -22.38
N LEU A 30 67.60 -21.07 -22.85
CA LEU A 30 66.45 -21.90 -23.21
C LEU A 30 65.54 -22.17 -22.00
N ALA A 31 66.11 -22.50 -20.84
CA ALA A 31 65.36 -22.72 -19.61
C ALA A 31 64.62 -21.45 -19.14
N PHE A 32 65.25 -20.28 -19.28
CA PHE A 32 64.64 -18.99 -18.95
C PHE A 32 63.46 -18.66 -19.87
N ILE A 33 63.60 -18.89 -21.17
CA ILE A 33 62.52 -18.67 -22.15
C ILE A 33 61.33 -19.59 -21.87
N VAL A 34 61.58 -20.87 -21.56
CA VAL A 34 60.50 -21.83 -21.22
C VAL A 34 59.78 -21.43 -19.91
N TYR A 35 60.52 -20.96 -18.90
CA TYR A 35 59.93 -20.48 -17.65
C TYR A 35 59.04 -19.26 -17.88
N PHE A 36 59.54 -18.26 -18.64
CA PHE A 36 58.84 -17.01 -18.93
C PHE A 36 57.54 -17.23 -19.74
N ILE A 37 57.57 -18.11 -20.74
CA ILE A 37 56.38 -18.45 -21.53
C ILE A 37 55.31 -19.13 -20.67
N ARG A 38 55.72 -19.96 -19.70
CA ARG A 38 54.78 -20.67 -18.82
C ARG A 38 54.14 -19.75 -17.78
N SER A 39 54.89 -18.80 -17.21
CA SER A 39 54.39 -17.89 -16.16
C SER A 39 53.44 -16.82 -16.70
N ASP A 40 53.81 -16.18 -17.81
CA ASP A 40 53.15 -14.95 -18.24
C ASP A 40 51.96 -15.24 -19.14
N LEU A 41 52.07 -16.21 -20.05
CA LEU A 41 50.99 -16.52 -21.00
C LEU A 41 49.75 -17.08 -20.31
N THR A 42 49.94 -17.95 -19.30
CA THR A 42 48.83 -18.56 -18.56
C THR A 42 48.14 -17.54 -17.64
N THR A 43 48.90 -16.66 -16.99
CA THR A 43 48.36 -15.61 -16.11
C THR A 43 47.64 -14.52 -16.89
N ILE A 44 48.19 -14.09 -18.04
CA ILE A 44 47.57 -13.07 -18.90
C ILE A 44 46.30 -13.58 -19.57
N LEU A 45 46.29 -14.81 -20.13
CA LEU A 45 45.08 -15.39 -20.72
C LEU A 45 43.99 -15.62 -19.65
N SER A 46 44.37 -16.16 -18.49
CA SER A 46 43.45 -16.41 -17.37
C SER A 46 42.78 -15.11 -16.92
N ASN A 47 43.57 -14.05 -16.67
CA ASN A 47 43.03 -12.78 -16.20
C ASN A 47 42.14 -12.10 -17.26
N SER A 48 42.49 -12.19 -18.55
CA SER A 48 41.66 -11.62 -19.63
C SER A 48 40.31 -12.35 -19.76
N ILE A 49 40.28 -13.68 -19.59
CA ILE A 49 39.04 -14.46 -19.63
C ILE A 49 38.17 -14.16 -18.40
N ILE A 50 38.77 -14.08 -17.22
CA ILE A 50 38.06 -13.71 -15.98
C ILE A 50 37.46 -12.31 -16.12
N ASN A 51 38.21 -11.34 -16.64
CA ASN A 51 37.72 -9.98 -16.87
C ASN A 51 36.59 -9.94 -17.89
N LEU A 52 36.69 -10.70 -18.99
CA LEU A 52 35.62 -10.82 -19.98
C LEU A 52 34.35 -11.44 -19.37
N LEU A 53 34.52 -12.46 -18.54
CA LEU A 53 33.41 -13.10 -17.83
C LEU A 53 32.76 -12.16 -16.81
N SER A 54 33.56 -11.41 -16.04
CA SER A 54 33.05 -10.38 -15.12
C SER A 54 32.30 -9.28 -15.85
N PHE A 55 32.78 -8.86 -17.02
CA PHE A 55 32.09 -7.90 -17.87
C PHE A 55 30.76 -8.49 -18.37
N ALA A 56 30.76 -9.71 -18.92
CA ALA A 56 29.54 -10.38 -19.36
C ALA A 56 28.51 -10.52 -18.22
N LEU A 57 28.96 -10.88 -17.02
CA LEU A 57 28.11 -11.01 -15.84
C LEU A 57 27.54 -9.64 -15.40
N ALA A 58 28.35 -8.58 -15.46
CA ALA A 58 27.90 -7.23 -15.17
C ALA A 58 26.83 -6.75 -16.16
N PHE A 59 27.01 -6.99 -17.47
CA PHE A 59 25.99 -6.69 -18.47
C PHE A 59 24.71 -7.49 -18.24
N PHE A 60 24.83 -8.77 -17.89
CA PHE A 60 23.68 -9.60 -17.57
C PHE A 60 22.92 -9.07 -16.35
N ALA A 61 23.63 -8.65 -15.29
CA ALA A 61 23.03 -8.05 -14.11
C ALA A 61 22.30 -6.73 -14.42
N ILE A 62 22.87 -5.87 -15.26
CA ILE A 62 22.24 -4.62 -15.69
C ILE A 62 20.95 -4.90 -16.48
N ILE A 63 21.00 -5.83 -17.45
CA ILE A 63 19.84 -6.19 -18.26
C ILE A 63 18.74 -6.81 -17.40
N LEU A 64 19.10 -7.73 -16.50
CA LEU A 64 18.16 -8.38 -15.61
C LEU A 64 17.51 -7.38 -14.65
N SER A 65 18.28 -6.43 -14.12
CA SER A 65 17.78 -5.33 -13.30
C SER A 65 16.78 -4.45 -14.07
N ALA A 66 17.10 -4.08 -15.32
CA ALA A 66 16.20 -3.31 -16.17
C ALA A 66 14.91 -4.08 -16.49
N MET A 67 14.98 -5.40 -16.77
CA MET A 67 13.80 -6.24 -16.98
C MET A 67 12.92 -6.30 -15.74
N PHE A 68 13.50 -6.53 -14.56
CA PHE A 68 12.75 -6.54 -13.30
C PHE A 68 12.13 -5.17 -13.00
N TYR A 69 12.82 -4.08 -13.29
CA TYR A 69 12.27 -2.73 -13.15
C TYR A 69 11.03 -2.56 -14.02
N PHE A 70 11.10 -2.87 -15.31
CA PHE A 70 9.96 -2.70 -16.20
C PHE A 70 8.79 -3.61 -15.86
N GLU A 71 9.05 -4.85 -15.45
CA GLU A 71 7.99 -5.79 -15.06
C GLU A 71 7.33 -5.36 -13.75
N SER A 72 8.13 -4.88 -12.79
CA SER A 72 7.62 -4.33 -11.54
C SER A 72 6.78 -3.08 -11.78
N VAL A 73 7.20 -2.18 -12.66
CA VAL A 73 6.43 -0.98 -13.02
C VAL A 73 5.12 -1.35 -13.73
N LYS A 74 5.15 -2.28 -14.69
CA LYS A 74 3.93 -2.77 -15.37
C LYS A 74 2.95 -3.41 -14.39
N THR A 75 3.45 -4.31 -13.54
CA THR A 75 2.65 -5.01 -12.53
C THR A 75 2.09 -4.03 -11.50
N SER A 76 2.91 -3.08 -11.03
CA SER A 76 2.50 -2.05 -10.09
C SER A 76 1.40 -1.16 -10.69
N ASN A 77 1.57 -0.67 -11.92
CA ASN A 77 0.55 0.12 -12.61
C ASN A 77 -0.77 -0.65 -12.81
N LYS A 78 -0.69 -1.94 -13.17
CA LYS A 78 -1.86 -2.80 -13.30
C LYS A 78 -2.58 -2.98 -11.96
N PHE A 79 -1.83 -3.30 -10.90
CA PHE A 79 -2.35 -3.43 -9.54
C PHE A 79 -3.01 -2.12 -9.07
N TYR A 80 -2.39 -0.96 -9.31
CA TYR A 80 -2.99 0.33 -8.97
C TYR A 80 -4.31 0.58 -9.69
N ASN A 81 -4.38 0.27 -10.99
CA ASN A 81 -5.62 0.40 -11.76
C ASN A 81 -6.72 -0.52 -11.22
N GLU A 82 -6.38 -1.78 -10.93
CA GLU A 82 -7.31 -2.76 -10.37
C GLU A 82 -7.81 -2.38 -8.97
N VAL A 83 -6.91 -1.93 -8.10
CA VAL A 83 -7.26 -1.43 -6.75
C VAL A 83 -8.15 -0.20 -6.85
N ASN A 84 -7.83 0.74 -7.74
CA ASN A 84 -8.62 1.95 -7.90
C ASN A 84 -10.01 1.66 -8.49
N SER A 85 -10.12 0.75 -9.47
CA SER A 85 -11.42 0.30 -9.97
C SER A 85 -12.20 -0.44 -8.90
N PHE A 86 -11.55 -1.32 -8.12
CA PHE A 86 -12.18 -2.04 -7.03
C PHE A 86 -12.74 -1.08 -5.96
N ILE A 87 -11.97 -0.08 -5.56
CA ILE A 87 -12.41 0.93 -4.58
C ILE A 87 -13.60 1.72 -5.14
N ARG A 88 -13.56 2.12 -6.40
CA ARG A 88 -14.67 2.84 -7.04
C ARG A 88 -15.95 1.99 -7.05
N ASP A 89 -15.83 0.74 -7.49
CA ASP A 89 -16.98 -0.19 -7.56
C ASP A 89 -17.53 -0.48 -6.15
N MET A 90 -16.65 -0.58 -5.15
CA MET A 90 -17.03 -0.72 -3.74
C MET A 90 -17.79 0.52 -3.24
N HIS A 91 -17.32 1.73 -3.53
CA HIS A 91 -18.03 2.96 -3.18
C HIS A 91 -19.40 3.06 -3.86
N GLU A 92 -19.51 2.66 -5.13
CA GLU A 92 -20.78 2.65 -5.84
C GLU A 92 -21.76 1.63 -5.23
N LYS A 93 -21.27 0.45 -4.84
CA LYS A 93 -22.08 -0.54 -4.12
C LYS A 93 -22.52 -0.04 -2.75
N ILE A 94 -21.64 0.60 -1.98
CA ILE A 94 -21.97 1.19 -0.68
C ILE A 94 -23.00 2.31 -0.86
N GLY A 95 -22.82 3.21 -1.84
CA GLY A 95 -23.78 4.28 -2.10
C GLY A 95 -25.17 3.76 -2.49
N ARG A 96 -25.24 2.71 -3.32
CA ARG A 96 -26.52 2.04 -3.63
C ARG A 96 -27.13 1.35 -2.41
N MET A 97 -26.30 0.81 -1.53
CA MET A 97 -26.74 0.18 -0.29
C MET A 97 -27.29 1.23 0.69
N GLU A 98 -26.64 2.39 0.81
CA GLU A 98 -27.13 3.54 1.57
C GLU A 98 -28.47 4.05 1.03
N GLU A 99 -28.63 4.15 -0.29
CA GLU A 99 -29.91 4.53 -0.91
C GLU A 99 -31.01 3.49 -0.59
N ARG A 100 -30.69 2.19 -0.67
CA ARG A 100 -31.64 1.12 -0.32
C ARG A 100 -32.02 1.16 1.15
N PHE A 101 -31.06 1.29 2.06
CA PHE A 101 -31.35 1.42 3.49
C PHE A 101 -32.16 2.67 3.81
N GLY A 102 -31.88 3.80 3.15
CA GLY A 102 -32.69 5.00 3.26
C GLY A 102 -34.15 4.76 2.88
N LYS A 103 -34.41 4.11 1.73
CA LYS A 103 -35.76 3.77 1.27
C LYS A 103 -36.47 2.77 2.19
N ASP A 104 -35.77 1.75 2.66
CA ASP A 104 -36.34 0.75 3.56
C ASP A 104 -36.71 1.37 4.92
N LEU A 105 -35.86 2.26 5.45
CA LEU A 105 -36.13 3.00 6.69
C LEU A 105 -37.27 4.01 6.54
N GLU A 106 -37.36 4.69 5.40
CA GLU A 106 -38.47 5.58 5.07
C GLU A 106 -39.79 4.80 5.00
N TYR A 107 -39.78 3.65 4.32
CA TYR A 107 -40.93 2.77 4.21
C TYR A 107 -41.40 2.25 5.58
N ILE A 108 -40.47 1.80 6.44
CA ILE A 108 -40.79 1.40 7.83
C ILE A 108 -41.37 2.59 8.60
N GLY A 109 -40.84 3.79 8.39
CA GLY A 109 -41.36 5.01 9.02
C GLY A 109 -42.80 5.33 8.59
N LYS A 110 -43.13 5.11 7.32
CA LYS A 110 -44.49 5.26 6.80
C LYS A 110 -45.45 4.24 7.40
N ILE A 111 -45.07 2.94 7.44
CA ILE A 111 -45.88 1.89 8.08
C ILE A 111 -46.19 2.26 9.54
N GLN A 112 -45.19 2.76 10.27
CA GLN A 112 -45.39 3.18 11.66
C GLN A 112 -46.37 4.35 11.78
N SER A 113 -46.29 5.33 10.87
CA SER A 113 -47.23 6.45 10.82
C SER A 113 -48.66 5.99 10.53
N ASP A 114 -48.84 5.13 9.53
CA ASP A 114 -50.16 4.60 9.15
C ASP A 114 -50.78 3.79 10.29
N MET A 115 -49.97 2.98 10.97
CA MET A 115 -50.40 2.21 12.14
C MET A 115 -50.76 3.09 13.34
N ASN A 116 -50.03 4.19 13.59
CA ASN A 116 -50.42 5.17 14.60
C ASN A 116 -51.78 5.81 14.27
N GLY A 117 -52.04 6.10 12.99
CA GLY A 117 -53.32 6.60 12.52
C GLY A 117 -54.47 5.62 12.79
N LEU A 118 -54.28 4.35 12.42
CA LEU A 118 -55.22 3.25 12.71
C LEU A 118 -55.47 3.09 14.21
N LEU A 119 -54.42 3.19 15.01
CA LEU A 119 -54.51 3.05 16.46
C LEU A 119 -55.34 4.17 17.06
N ASN A 120 -55.08 5.42 16.67
CA ASN A 120 -55.85 6.58 17.11
C ASN A 120 -57.34 6.49 16.71
N ASP A 121 -57.65 6.05 15.48
CA ASP A 121 -59.04 5.87 15.03
C ASP A 121 -59.78 4.81 15.86
N LYS A 122 -59.15 3.65 16.10
CA LYS A 122 -59.75 2.59 16.93
C LYS A 122 -59.87 2.99 18.40
N THR A 123 -58.89 3.73 18.94
CA THR A 123 -58.97 4.27 20.30
C THR A 123 -60.10 5.30 20.42
N GLN A 124 -60.29 6.17 19.42
CA GLN A 124 -61.40 7.12 19.44
C GLN A 124 -62.75 6.41 19.39
N LYS A 125 -62.93 5.43 18.50
CA LYS A 125 -64.15 4.59 18.44
C LYS A 125 -64.44 3.87 19.76
N LEU A 126 -63.40 3.41 20.45
CA LEU A 126 -63.54 2.81 21.78
C LEU A 126 -64.07 3.83 22.80
N ILE A 127 -63.54 5.05 22.82
CA ILE A 127 -64.00 6.14 23.70
C ILE A 127 -65.46 6.49 23.39
N ASP A 128 -65.80 6.64 22.11
CA ASP A 128 -67.17 6.96 21.69
C ASP A 128 -68.16 5.85 22.09
N THR A 129 -67.74 4.58 21.99
CA THR A 129 -68.53 3.42 22.42
C THR A 129 -68.70 3.38 23.93
N GLU A 130 -67.65 3.72 24.70
CA GLU A 130 -67.72 3.83 26.17
C GLU A 130 -68.68 4.94 26.62
N GLN A 131 -68.66 6.10 25.95
CA GLN A 131 -69.60 7.19 26.23
C GLN A 131 -71.04 6.77 25.91
N SER A 132 -71.27 6.16 24.75
CA SER A 132 -72.60 5.66 24.37
C SER A 132 -73.13 4.60 25.34
N GLU A 133 -72.27 3.72 25.87
CA GLU A 133 -72.64 2.73 26.89
C GLU A 133 -73.08 3.40 28.20
N THR A 134 -72.38 4.45 28.64
CA THR A 134 -72.74 5.21 29.84
C THR A 134 -74.09 5.93 29.67
N GLU A 135 -74.34 6.54 28.51
CA GLU A 135 -75.62 7.17 28.21
C GLU A 135 -76.78 6.17 28.17
N LEU A 136 -76.55 4.96 27.64
CA LEU A 136 -77.53 3.88 27.64
C LEU A 136 -77.83 3.38 29.06
N LYS A 137 -76.82 3.24 29.92
CA LYS A 137 -77.00 2.88 31.34
C LYS A 137 -77.86 3.91 32.07
N ASP A 138 -77.60 5.20 31.86
CA ASP A 138 -78.39 6.30 32.44
C ASP A 138 -79.84 6.31 31.93
N LYS A 139 -80.08 5.97 30.65
CA LYS A 139 -81.43 5.87 30.07
C LYS A 139 -82.21 4.68 30.61
N ILE A 140 -81.55 3.54 30.84
CA ILE A 140 -82.15 2.35 31.44
C ILE A 140 -82.61 2.63 32.88
N GLU A 141 -81.86 3.43 33.63
CA GLU A 141 -82.20 3.80 35.01
C GLU A 141 -83.40 4.76 35.07
N LYS A 142 -83.56 5.64 34.08
CA LYS A 142 -84.65 6.63 34.01
C LYS A 142 -85.96 6.11 33.38
N THR A 143 -85.94 4.92 32.77
CA THR A 143 -87.11 4.36 32.06
C THR A 143 -87.93 3.44 32.97
N GLU A 144 -89.20 3.78 33.18
CA GLU A 144 -90.14 3.00 34.01
C GLU A 144 -90.91 1.92 33.22
N ASN A 145 -90.87 1.95 31.88
CA ASN A 145 -91.60 1.01 31.03
C ASN A 145 -90.79 -0.27 30.74
N ASP A 146 -91.27 -1.42 31.22
CA ASP A 146 -90.54 -2.70 31.16
C ASP A 146 -90.17 -3.16 29.74
N VAL A 147 -91.04 -2.88 28.75
CA VAL A 147 -90.80 -3.27 27.35
C VAL A 147 -89.68 -2.45 26.70
N GLU A 148 -89.61 -1.16 27.02
CA GLU A 148 -88.58 -0.25 26.51
C GLU A 148 -87.25 -0.50 27.20
N LYS A 149 -87.29 -0.81 28.49
CA LYS A 149 -86.13 -1.19 29.30
C LYS A 149 -85.44 -2.45 28.78
N GLU A 150 -86.18 -3.48 28.35
CA GLU A 150 -85.57 -4.68 27.78
C GLU A 150 -84.95 -4.47 26.39
N LYS A 151 -85.50 -3.59 25.57
CA LYS A 151 -84.87 -3.21 24.29
C LYS A 151 -83.53 -2.49 24.52
N LEU A 152 -83.50 -1.56 25.48
CA LEU A 152 -82.28 -0.83 25.84
C LEU A 152 -81.22 -1.75 26.46
N LYS A 153 -81.61 -2.76 27.24
CA LYS A 153 -80.68 -3.78 27.74
C LYS A 153 -80.06 -4.64 26.64
N GLN A 154 -80.85 -5.05 25.65
CA GLN A 154 -80.31 -5.78 24.49
C GLN A 154 -79.32 -4.91 23.70
N GLU A 155 -79.63 -3.64 23.48
CA GLU A 155 -78.72 -2.69 22.83
C GLU A 155 -77.42 -2.50 23.64
N LEU A 156 -77.53 -2.36 24.97
CA LEU A 156 -76.38 -2.28 25.87
C LEU A 156 -75.49 -3.54 25.78
N GLU A 157 -76.08 -4.74 25.78
CA GLU A 157 -75.32 -5.99 25.67
C GLU A 157 -74.57 -6.09 24.33
N THR A 158 -75.16 -5.62 23.23
CA THR A 158 -74.47 -5.56 21.94
C THR A 158 -73.30 -4.58 21.94
N LYS A 159 -73.46 -3.41 22.58
CA LYS A 159 -72.42 -2.39 22.72
C LYS A 159 -71.28 -2.84 23.64
N GLU A 160 -71.58 -3.56 24.72
CA GLU A 160 -70.56 -4.14 25.60
C GLU A 160 -69.71 -5.20 24.86
N ARG A 161 -70.33 -6.02 23.99
CA ARG A 161 -69.59 -6.95 23.12
C ARG A 161 -68.70 -6.24 22.11
N GLU A 162 -69.22 -5.22 21.43
CA GLU A 162 -68.47 -4.40 20.45
C GLU A 162 -67.25 -3.73 21.11
N LYS A 163 -67.43 -3.18 22.31
CA LYS A 163 -66.37 -2.57 23.12
C LYS A 163 -65.27 -3.57 23.49
N GLU A 164 -65.64 -4.77 23.91
CA GLU A 164 -64.66 -5.78 24.30
C GLU A 164 -63.81 -6.23 23.10
N ASP A 165 -64.42 -6.36 21.92
CA ASP A 165 -63.69 -6.67 20.68
C ASP A 165 -62.77 -5.51 20.25
N LEU A 166 -63.24 -4.25 20.35
CA LEU A 166 -62.41 -3.06 20.11
C LEU A 166 -61.23 -2.98 21.08
N ARG A 167 -61.42 -3.28 22.37
CA ARG A 167 -60.35 -3.31 23.38
C ARG A 167 -59.27 -4.33 23.05
N ARG A 168 -59.67 -5.55 22.65
CA ARG A 168 -58.70 -6.59 22.24
C ARG A 168 -57.90 -6.15 21.03
N GLU A 169 -58.54 -5.49 20.08
CA GLU A 169 -57.91 -5.04 18.85
C GLU A 169 -56.94 -3.86 19.06
N VAL A 170 -57.33 -2.87 19.88
CA VAL A 170 -56.44 -1.77 20.30
C VAL A 170 -55.23 -2.32 21.05
N LYS A 171 -55.41 -3.33 21.91
CA LYS A 171 -54.29 -3.97 22.61
C LYS A 171 -53.31 -4.64 21.64
N ARG A 172 -53.82 -5.42 20.68
CA ARG A 172 -52.99 -6.05 19.64
C ARG A 172 -52.22 -5.03 18.80
N LEU A 173 -52.88 -3.97 18.35
CA LEU A 173 -52.22 -2.93 17.55
C LEU A 173 -51.14 -2.19 18.36
N ASN A 174 -51.35 -1.97 19.65
CA ASN A 174 -50.33 -1.38 20.53
C ASN A 174 -49.11 -2.28 20.68
N GLU A 175 -49.32 -3.60 20.86
CA GLU A 175 -48.24 -4.58 20.93
C GLU A 175 -47.41 -4.57 19.64
N ILE A 176 -48.06 -4.71 18.48
CA ILE A 176 -47.40 -4.67 17.16
C ILE A 176 -46.66 -3.36 16.94
N ASN A 177 -47.24 -2.22 17.35
CA ASN A 177 -46.60 -0.91 17.22
C ASN A 177 -45.34 -0.78 18.08
N SER A 178 -45.39 -1.32 19.30
CA SER A 178 -44.22 -1.35 20.18
C SER A 178 -43.09 -2.20 19.60
N GLU A 179 -43.41 -3.33 18.99
CA GLU A 179 -42.44 -4.21 18.32
C GLU A 179 -41.82 -3.57 17.09
N LEU A 180 -42.64 -2.89 16.27
CA LEU A 180 -42.17 -2.14 15.10
C LEU A 180 -41.24 -0.99 15.50
N LYS A 181 -41.57 -0.26 16.57
CA LYS A 181 -40.73 0.81 17.12
C LYS A 181 -39.39 0.26 17.63
N ASN A 182 -39.42 -0.86 18.35
CA ASN A 182 -38.20 -1.51 18.84
C ASN A 182 -37.31 -2.02 17.70
N THR A 183 -37.92 -2.64 16.68
CA THR A 183 -37.20 -3.12 15.49
C THR A 183 -36.59 -1.95 14.72
N ARG A 184 -37.34 -0.87 14.49
CA ARG A 184 -36.82 0.35 13.86
C ARG A 184 -35.64 0.93 14.62
N ASN A 185 -35.74 1.03 15.95
CA ASN A 185 -34.65 1.55 16.77
C ASN A 185 -33.38 0.69 16.67
N LYS A 186 -33.53 -0.64 16.66
CA LYS A 186 -32.40 -1.57 16.47
C LYS A 186 -31.74 -1.40 15.10
N LEU A 187 -32.52 -1.19 14.03
CA LEU A 187 -31.99 -0.97 12.69
C LEU A 187 -31.25 0.38 12.61
N VAL A 188 -31.83 1.45 13.14
CA VAL A 188 -31.22 2.79 13.13
C VAL A 188 -29.93 2.86 13.95
N HIS A 189 -29.85 2.15 15.08
CA HIS A 189 -28.66 2.18 15.94
C HIS A 189 -27.63 1.09 15.62
N GLY A 190 -28.04 0.00 14.96
CA GLY A 190 -27.15 -1.09 14.54
C GLY A 190 -26.22 -0.73 13.39
N ASP A 191 -26.58 0.27 12.57
CA ASP A 191 -25.80 0.69 11.39
C ASP A 191 -24.62 1.64 11.71
N CYS A 192 -24.48 2.10 12.96
CA CYS A 192 -23.38 2.99 13.35
C CYS A 192 -22.00 2.32 13.33
N ASP A 193 -21.90 0.99 13.41
CA ASP A 193 -20.59 0.32 13.47
C ASP A 193 -19.98 0.02 12.09
N VAL A 194 -20.78 0.03 11.02
CA VAL A 194 -20.32 -0.36 9.67
C VAL A 194 -19.87 0.85 8.82
N ILE A 195 -20.40 2.05 9.08
CA ILE A 195 -20.19 3.23 8.23
C ILE A 195 -18.96 4.07 8.66
N TYR A 196 -18.59 4.06 9.95
CA TYR A 196 -17.46 4.85 10.45
C TYR A 196 -16.04 4.38 10.08
N PRO A 197 -15.71 3.09 9.84
CA PRO A 197 -14.36 2.74 9.41
C PRO A 197 -14.05 3.27 8.00
N THR A 198 -15.02 3.30 7.09
CA THR A 198 -14.81 3.56 5.65
C THR A 198 -14.28 4.97 5.38
N ARG A 199 -14.80 5.99 6.07
CA ARG A 199 -14.34 7.38 5.91
C ARG A 199 -12.88 7.57 6.35
N ARG A 200 -12.44 6.83 7.37
CA ARG A 200 -11.06 6.85 7.87
C ARG A 200 -10.08 6.19 6.90
N TYR A 201 -10.52 5.17 6.15
CA TYR A 201 -9.72 4.54 5.10
C TYR A 201 -9.64 5.40 3.83
N ILE A 202 -10.72 6.07 3.43
CA ILE A 202 -10.72 6.97 2.25
C ILE A 202 -9.75 8.15 2.44
N VAL A 203 -9.68 8.73 3.63
CA VAL A 203 -8.72 9.80 3.94
C VAL A 203 -7.28 9.30 3.88
N LYS A 204 -7.00 8.08 4.37
CA LYS A 204 -5.66 7.47 4.28
C LYS A 204 -5.23 7.21 2.83
N ILE A 205 -6.15 6.79 1.96
CA ILE A 205 -5.85 6.51 0.54
C ILE A 205 -5.60 7.81 -0.24
N ASN A 206 -6.33 8.89 0.05
CA ASN A 206 -6.04 10.20 -0.56
C ASN A 206 -4.71 10.81 -0.07
N LEU A 207 -4.35 10.59 1.19
CA LEU A 207 -3.04 10.99 1.73
C LEU A 207 -1.88 10.27 1.03
N THR A 208 -2.03 8.98 0.70
CA THR A 208 -0.99 8.23 -0.03
C THR A 208 -0.88 8.63 -1.50
N GLN A 209 -1.96 9.04 -2.15
CA GLN A 209 -1.89 9.61 -3.51
C GLN A 209 -1.16 10.96 -3.53
N ASN A 210 -1.38 11.81 -2.52
CA ASN A 210 -0.69 13.10 -2.40
C ASN A 210 0.79 12.95 -2.04
N SER A 211 1.16 11.96 -1.22
CA SER A 211 2.57 11.67 -0.93
C SER A 211 3.30 11.10 -2.15
N MET A 212 2.63 10.31 -2.99
CA MET A 212 3.19 9.79 -4.25
C MET A 212 3.40 10.89 -5.29
N LYS A 213 2.46 11.84 -5.44
CA LYS A 213 2.68 13.02 -6.30
C LYS A 213 3.85 13.86 -5.83
N LYS A 214 4.00 14.05 -4.51
CA LYS A 214 5.17 14.73 -3.94
C LYS A 214 6.47 13.95 -4.20
N PHE A 215 6.44 12.62 -4.13
CA PHE A 215 7.60 11.78 -4.42
C PHE A 215 8.04 11.88 -5.89
N GLU A 216 7.11 11.90 -6.86
CA GLU A 216 7.45 12.11 -8.27
C GLU A 216 8.03 13.51 -8.54
N THR A 217 7.56 14.55 -7.84
CA THR A 217 8.17 15.89 -7.90
C THR A 217 9.59 15.87 -7.34
N ILE A 218 9.82 15.24 -6.18
CA ILE A 218 11.15 15.12 -5.56
C ILE A 218 12.11 14.34 -6.46
N LYS A 219 11.65 13.25 -7.07
CA LYS A 219 12.43 12.46 -8.01
C LYS A 219 12.87 13.30 -9.22
N THR A 220 11.96 14.11 -9.77
CA THR A 220 12.26 15.00 -10.90
C THR A 220 13.31 16.05 -10.54
N GLU A 221 13.19 16.67 -9.36
CA GLU A 221 14.17 17.63 -8.84
C GLU A 221 15.53 16.97 -8.58
N MET A 222 15.56 15.76 -8.00
CA MET A 222 16.78 14.98 -7.81
C MET A 222 17.47 14.67 -9.14
N PHE A 223 16.73 14.21 -10.15
CA PHE A 223 17.28 13.94 -11.48
C PHE A 223 17.84 15.21 -12.13
N TYR A 224 17.18 16.35 -11.95
CA TYR A 224 17.68 17.64 -12.44
C TYR A 224 18.99 18.03 -11.76
N ILE A 225 19.09 17.89 -10.43
CA ILE A 225 20.31 18.16 -9.66
C ILE A 225 21.45 17.23 -10.10
N LEU A 226 21.19 15.92 -10.21
CA LEU A 226 22.17 14.93 -10.65
C LEU A 226 22.69 15.24 -12.07
N ARG A 227 21.80 15.64 -12.99
CA ARG A 227 22.20 16.06 -14.35
C ARG A 227 23.01 17.35 -14.36
N LYS A 228 22.74 18.27 -13.44
CA LYS A 228 23.51 19.52 -13.28
C LYS A 228 24.91 19.24 -12.73
N ILE A 229 25.02 18.35 -11.74
CA ILE A 229 26.30 17.89 -11.19
C ILE A 229 27.10 17.17 -12.27
N SER A 230 26.49 16.24 -13.02
CA SER A 230 27.21 15.49 -14.09
C SER A 230 27.74 16.42 -15.19
N LYS A 231 26.98 17.45 -15.58
CA LYS A 231 27.44 18.48 -16.51
C LYS A 231 28.61 19.28 -15.95
N LYS A 232 28.53 19.74 -14.70
CA LYS A 232 29.59 20.53 -14.08
C LYS A 232 30.88 19.73 -13.89
N VAL A 233 30.74 18.44 -13.57
CA VAL A 233 31.84 17.48 -13.52
C VAL A 233 32.44 17.26 -14.91
N SER A 234 31.62 17.15 -15.96
CA SER A 234 32.09 17.05 -17.36
C SER A 234 32.89 18.28 -17.83
N TYR A 235 32.50 19.49 -17.41
CA TYR A 235 33.25 20.73 -17.71
C TYR A 235 34.56 20.88 -16.93
N SER A 236 34.77 20.09 -15.87
CA SER A 236 36.00 20.13 -15.07
C SER A 236 37.07 19.15 -15.54
N TYR A 237 36.77 18.34 -16.57
CA TYR A 237 37.70 17.37 -17.17
C TYR A 237 38.44 17.91 -18.40
N GLU A 238 38.30 19.21 -18.70
CA GLU A 238 39.01 19.90 -19.79
C GLU A 238 40.32 20.55 -19.34
N THR A 239 40.90 20.08 -18.23
CA THR A 239 42.22 20.52 -17.73
C THR A 239 43.17 19.32 -17.56
N ASP A 240 44.31 19.40 -18.23
CA ASP A 240 45.33 18.37 -18.49
C ASP A 240 46.11 17.86 -17.26
N ASP A 241 45.49 17.09 -16.36
CA ASP A 241 46.25 16.25 -15.42
C ASP A 241 45.58 14.87 -15.19
N PRO A 242 46.14 13.77 -15.75
CA PRO A 242 45.56 12.44 -15.66
C PRO A 242 45.86 11.73 -14.32
N THR A 243 46.60 12.34 -13.40
CA THR A 243 47.12 11.64 -12.21
C THR A 243 46.21 11.71 -10.98
N HIS A 244 45.18 12.55 -11.00
CA HIS A 244 44.23 12.68 -9.90
C HIS A 244 42.77 12.53 -10.37
N MET A 245 42.30 11.32 -10.67
CA MET A 245 40.91 10.92 -10.35
C MET A 245 40.60 9.45 -10.66
N LYS A 246 40.71 8.61 -9.63
CA LYS A 246 39.87 7.40 -9.50
C LYS A 246 38.55 7.82 -8.86
N PHE A 247 37.60 8.31 -9.67
CA PHE A 247 36.22 8.47 -9.21
C PHE A 247 35.36 7.39 -9.87
N LEU A 248 35.45 6.18 -9.31
CA LEU A 248 34.51 5.12 -9.64
C LEU A 248 33.18 5.48 -8.99
N ILE A 249 32.24 5.98 -9.79
CA ILE A 249 30.82 5.81 -9.47
C ILE A 249 30.57 4.30 -9.64
N SER A 250 30.88 3.52 -8.61
CA SER A 250 30.45 2.13 -8.57
C SER A 250 28.92 2.16 -8.50
N SER A 251 28.31 1.41 -9.41
CA SER A 251 26.86 1.19 -9.53
C SER A 251 26.25 0.43 -8.33
N SER A 252 26.88 0.51 -7.15
CA SER A 252 26.53 -0.21 -5.93
C SER A 252 26.27 0.70 -4.73
N LEU A 253 26.40 2.02 -4.85
CA LEU A 253 26.10 2.90 -3.72
C LEU A 253 24.60 2.89 -3.42
N THR A 254 24.27 2.54 -2.19
CA THR A 254 22.92 2.66 -1.67
C THR A 254 22.52 4.15 -1.61
N PRO A 255 21.22 4.48 -1.68
CA PRO A 255 20.76 5.86 -1.61
C PRO A 255 21.29 6.63 -0.38
N ILE A 256 21.55 5.94 0.72
CA ILE A 256 22.09 6.50 1.96
C ILE A 256 23.56 6.90 1.78
N GLU A 257 24.38 6.05 1.18
CA GLU A 257 25.80 6.35 0.90
C GLU A 257 25.97 7.49 -0.10
N MET A 258 25.05 7.63 -1.07
CA MET A 258 25.02 8.80 -1.95
C MET A 258 24.68 10.10 -1.19
N ILE A 259 23.74 10.04 -0.23
CA ILE A 259 23.36 11.21 0.58
C ILE A 259 24.54 11.67 1.45
N ASP A 260 25.26 10.73 2.07
CA ASP A 260 26.42 11.05 2.91
C ASP A 260 27.58 11.64 2.09
N MET A 261 27.85 11.10 0.90
CA MET A 261 28.83 11.69 -0.04
C MET A 261 28.45 13.11 -0.48
N ILE A 262 27.16 13.37 -0.73
CA ILE A 262 26.68 14.70 -1.12
C ILE A 262 26.77 15.68 0.07
N ASN A 263 26.54 15.20 1.30
CA ASN A 263 26.68 15.98 2.53
C ASN A 263 28.13 16.42 2.77
N ASP A 264 29.09 15.52 2.55
CA ASP A 264 30.52 15.82 2.65
C ASP A 264 30.99 16.80 1.57
N TYR A 265 30.43 16.70 0.36
CA TYR A 265 30.85 17.54 -0.77
C TYR A 265 30.21 18.94 -0.79
N MET A 266 28.95 19.08 -0.34
CA MET A 266 28.21 20.36 -0.39
C MET A 266 28.29 21.18 0.90
N GLY A 267 28.87 20.63 1.96
CA GLY A 267 28.85 21.24 3.28
C GLY A 267 27.46 21.15 3.92
N ASN A 268 27.45 20.75 5.19
CA ASN A 268 26.28 20.38 6.03
C ASN A 268 25.13 21.41 6.11
N SER A 269 25.25 22.60 5.50
CA SER A 269 24.28 23.70 5.54
C SER A 269 23.24 23.66 4.41
N SER A 270 23.58 23.14 3.22
CA SER A 270 22.67 23.17 2.06
C SER A 270 21.60 22.09 2.10
N LEU A 271 21.95 20.86 2.49
CA LEU A 271 21.00 19.75 2.64
C LEU A 271 20.07 19.95 3.85
N LYS A 272 20.60 20.49 4.96
CA LYS A 272 19.81 20.78 6.17
C LYS A 272 18.74 21.84 5.91
N ASN A 273 19.02 22.83 5.06
CA ASN A 273 18.04 23.81 4.61
C ASN A 273 16.96 23.20 3.69
N ILE A 274 17.31 22.24 2.84
CA ILE A 274 16.35 21.54 1.98
C ILE A 274 15.46 20.59 2.80
N ILE A 275 16.03 19.88 3.77
CA ILE A 275 15.31 19.00 4.69
C ILE A 275 14.36 19.82 5.58
N ASN A 276 14.81 20.96 6.14
CA ASN A 276 13.94 21.87 6.91
C ASN A 276 12.82 22.49 6.06
N LYS A 277 13.06 22.74 4.77
CA LYS A 277 12.02 23.25 3.85
C LYS A 277 11.02 22.17 3.42
N SER A 278 11.35 20.90 3.63
CA SER A 278 10.53 19.75 3.24
C SER A 278 9.62 19.21 4.35
N ASP A 279 9.73 19.70 5.58
CA ASP A 279 8.91 19.32 6.75
C ASP A 279 8.84 17.79 7.00
N ILE A 280 9.91 17.06 6.68
CA ILE A 280 10.02 15.62 6.92
C ILE A 280 10.54 15.41 8.36
N ARG A 281 9.63 15.11 9.30
CA ARG A 281 10.01 14.56 10.60
C ARG A 281 10.36 13.08 10.44
N LEU A 282 11.64 12.74 10.59
CA LEU A 282 12.17 11.37 10.55
C LEU A 282 11.69 10.46 11.70
N SER A 283 10.81 10.95 12.59
CA SER A 283 10.24 10.15 13.69
C SER A 283 9.12 9.19 13.26
N ASP A 284 8.55 9.33 12.06
CA ASP A 284 7.40 8.52 11.62
C ASP A 284 7.78 7.24 10.84
N VAL A 285 9.08 6.95 10.69
CA VAL A 285 9.55 5.78 9.92
C VAL A 285 10.03 4.61 10.80
N SER A 286 10.19 4.81 12.12
CA SER A 286 10.48 3.70 13.05
C SER A 286 9.22 3.24 13.80
N GLY A 287 8.27 2.68 13.07
CA GLY A 287 7.21 1.86 13.67
C GLY A 287 7.82 0.52 14.10
N GLN A 288 8.26 0.44 15.36
CA GLN A 288 8.62 -0.81 16.02
C GLN A 288 7.45 -1.79 15.91
N GLN A 289 7.72 -2.96 15.34
CA GLN A 289 6.90 -4.14 15.55
C GLN A 289 7.02 -4.56 17.01
N HIS A 290 5.92 -4.49 17.75
CA HIS A 290 5.69 -5.39 18.88
C HIS A 290 4.30 -5.99 18.73
N TYR A 291 4.29 -7.27 18.36
CA TYR A 291 3.15 -8.16 18.53
C TYR A 291 2.95 -8.40 20.03
N PHE A 292 1.79 -8.05 20.56
CA PHE A 292 0.87 -8.90 21.35
C PHE A 292 -0.44 -8.12 21.56
#